data_AF-A0A366M6V4-F1
#
_entry.id   AF-A0A366M6V4-F1
#
_cell.length_a   1.000
_cell.length_b   1.000
_cell.length_c   1.000
_cell.angle_alpha   90.00
_cell.angle_beta   90.00
_cell.angle_gamma   90.00
#
_symmetry.space_group_name_H-M   'P 1'
#
loop_
_entity.id
_entity.type
_entity.pdbx_description
1 polymer ?
#
loop_
_entity_poly.entity_id
_entity_poly.type
_entity_poly.pdbx_seq_one_letter_code
_entity_poly.pdbx_strand_id
1 'polypeptide(L)'
;MLRYLFAAVGVFLAVYVGLLLLGVATLPFRTAAGVAERVGDPDAVLYNYEHFFDLCADVRTADRQIADKEVEIAAYERRKPDGEPGDRFQAAPKGERLATELAGLREHRADLAETYNADSAKASRNVFKPGTLPKRIGDTTPTCN
;
A
#
# COMPACT_ATOMS: atom_id res chain seq x y z
N MET A 1 38.14 50.05 20.92
CA MET A 1 37.57 49.53 19.66
C MET A 1 37.34 48.02 19.67
N LEU A 2 38.35 47.20 19.96
CA LEU A 2 38.27 45.73 19.85
C LEU A 2 37.18 45.05 20.72
N ARG A 3 36.94 45.55 21.95
CA ARG A 3 35.90 45.02 22.86
C ARG A 3 34.47 45.18 22.32
N TYR A 4 34.20 46.28 21.62
CA TYR A 4 32.88 46.54 21.04
C TYR A 4 32.63 45.69 19.79
N LEU A 5 33.68 45.34 19.04
CA LEU A 5 33.61 44.41 17.92
C LEU A 5 33.24 42.99 18.38
N PHE A 6 33.89 42.47 19.44
CA PHE A 6 33.56 41.16 19.97
C PHE A 6 32.13 41.10 20.56
N ALA A 7 31.68 42.17 21.21
CA ALA A 7 30.30 42.27 21.69
C ALA A 7 29.29 42.26 20.53
N ALA A 8 29.56 43.00 19.44
CA ALA A 8 28.70 43.03 18.27
C ALA A 8 28.61 41.66 17.57
N VAL A 9 29.75 40.96 17.43
CA VAL A 9 29.79 39.60 16.84
C VAL A 9 29.05 38.60 17.73
N GLY A 10 29.21 38.68 19.06
CA GLY A 10 28.50 37.83 20.00
C GLY A 10 26.97 38.01 19.95
N VAL A 11 26.50 39.27 19.88
CA VAL A 11 25.07 39.58 19.73
C VAL A 11 24.54 39.06 18.39
N PHE A 12 25.28 39.26 17.30
CA PHE A 12 24.88 38.77 15.98
C PHE A 12 24.74 37.24 15.95
N LEU A 13 25.71 36.52 16.52
CA LEU A 13 25.64 35.06 16.63
C LEU A 13 24.46 34.59 17.48
N ALA A 14 24.17 35.27 18.60
CA ALA A 14 23.03 34.94 19.45
C ALA A 14 21.69 35.13 18.71
N VAL A 15 21.54 36.23 17.97
CA VAL A 15 20.35 36.48 17.13
C VAL A 15 20.23 35.44 16.02
N TYR A 16 21.34 35.10 15.35
CA TYR A 16 21.35 34.11 14.28
C TYR A 16 20.95 32.72 14.77
N VAL A 17 21.49 32.27 15.91
CA VAL A 17 21.11 31.00 16.54
C VAL A 17 19.64 31.02 16.98
N GLY A 18 19.15 32.14 17.53
CA GLY A 18 17.74 32.30 17.87
C GLY A 18 16.80 32.15 16.66
N LEU A 19 17.17 32.75 15.53
CA LEU A 19 16.42 32.60 14.27
C LEU A 19 16.46 31.18 13.71
N LEU A 20 17.60 30.49 13.81
CA LEU A 20 17.71 29.07 13.44
C LEU A 20 16.82 28.18 14.30
N LEU A 21 16.81 28.39 15.62
CA LEU A 21 15.97 27.61 16.54
C LEU A 21 14.48 27.85 16.29
N LEU A 22 14.07 29.08 15.98
CA LEU A 22 12.70 29.39 15.52
C LEU A 22 12.37 28.71 14.18
N GLY A 23 13.32 28.71 13.24
CA GLY A 23 13.18 28.01 11.96
C GLY A 23 12.94 26.51 12.15
N VAL A 24 13.73 25.85 13.01
CA VAL A 24 13.57 24.42 13.33
C VAL A 24 12.27 24.16 14.09
N ALA A 25 11.89 25.03 15.03
CA ALA A 25 10.66 24.89 15.80
C ALA A 25 9.38 25.02 14.93
N THR A 26 9.45 25.75 13.82
CA THR A 26 8.31 25.93 12.89
C THR A 26 8.25 24.90 11.76
N LEU A 27 9.27 24.04 11.58
CA LEU A 27 9.25 22.93 10.62
C LEU A 27 8.00 22.03 10.74
N PRO A 28 7.61 21.51 11.93
CA PRO A 28 6.44 20.65 12.05
C PRO A 28 5.14 21.35 11.63
N PHE A 29 5.02 22.66 11.87
CA PHE A 29 3.87 23.46 11.43
C PHE A 29 3.82 23.64 9.92
N ARG A 30 4.97 23.86 9.27
CA ARG A 30 5.05 23.98 7.80
C ARG A 30 4.73 22.66 7.11
N THR A 31 5.21 21.54 7.64
CA THR A 31 4.87 20.21 7.12
C THR A 31 3.40 19.87 7.36
N ALA A 32 2.84 20.24 8.50
CA ALA A 32 1.42 20.04 8.79
C ALA A 32 0.51 20.89 7.89
N ALA A 33 0.90 22.15 7.61
CA ALA A 33 0.17 23.02 6.68
C ALA A 33 0.15 22.48 5.25
N GLY A 34 1.30 21.99 4.74
CA GLY A 34 1.36 21.37 3.41
C GLY A 34 0.59 20.04 3.30
N VAL A 35 0.48 19.29 4.41
CA VAL A 35 -0.40 18.11 4.48
C VAL A 35 -1.87 18.52 4.53
N ALA A 36 -2.22 19.54 5.32
CA ALA A 36 -3.58 20.05 5.44
C ALA A 36 -4.11 20.64 4.12
N GLU A 37 -3.25 21.34 3.36
CA GLU A 37 -3.60 21.89 2.05
C GLU A 37 -3.91 20.78 1.02
N ARG A 38 -3.18 19.66 1.05
CA ARG A 38 -3.47 18.48 0.22
C ARG A 38 -4.64 17.63 0.71
N VAL A 39 -4.98 17.75 1.99
CA VAL A 39 -6.14 17.09 2.63
C VAL A 39 -7.43 17.89 2.41
N GLY A 40 -7.33 19.19 2.12
CA GLY A 40 -8.46 20.08 1.88
C GLY A 40 -8.96 20.12 0.44
N ASP A 41 -8.23 19.53 -0.51
CA ASP A 41 -8.63 19.43 -1.92
C ASP A 41 -9.69 18.32 -2.08
N PRO A 42 -10.95 18.65 -2.43
CA PRO A 42 -12.03 17.66 -2.56
C PRO A 42 -11.70 16.51 -3.50
N ASP A 43 -10.95 16.77 -4.58
CA ASP A 43 -10.59 15.74 -5.55
C ASP A 43 -9.57 14.76 -4.96
N ALA A 44 -8.61 15.26 -4.17
CA ALA A 44 -7.65 14.42 -3.45
C ALA A 44 -8.34 13.60 -2.35
N VAL A 45 -9.34 14.15 -1.68
CA VAL A 45 -10.15 13.43 -0.68
C VAL A 45 -10.92 12.30 -1.33
N LEU A 46 -11.65 12.59 -2.41
CA LEU A 46 -12.44 11.59 -3.13
C LEU A 46 -11.55 10.49 -3.71
N TYR A 47 -10.42 10.87 -4.33
CA TYR A 47 -9.46 9.91 -4.84
C TYR A 47 -8.93 8.96 -3.76
N ASN A 48 -8.52 9.48 -2.59
CA ASN A 48 -8.02 8.62 -1.51
C ASN A 48 -9.12 7.75 -0.90
N TYR A 49 -10.37 8.24 -0.90
CA TYR A 49 -11.53 7.47 -0.47
C TYR A 49 -11.80 6.29 -1.41
N GLU A 50 -11.90 6.54 -2.72
CA GLU A 50 -12.15 5.53 -3.75
C GLU A 50 -11.00 4.51 -3.82
N HIS A 51 -9.75 4.97 -3.68
CA HIS A 51 -8.55 4.13 -3.70
C HIS A 51 -8.61 2.94 -2.73
N PHE A 52 -9.12 3.12 -1.51
CA PHE A 52 -9.25 2.02 -0.56
C PHE A 52 -10.36 1.03 -0.92
N PHE A 53 -11.45 1.50 -1.53
CA PHE A 53 -12.51 0.62 -2.03
C PHE A 53 -12.02 -0.21 -3.21
N ASP A 54 -11.34 0.42 -4.16
CA ASP A 54 -10.78 -0.23 -5.34
C ASP A 54 -9.80 -1.33 -4.94
N LEU A 55 -8.82 -1.02 -4.08
CA LEU A 55 -7.87 -2.02 -3.58
C LEU A 55 -8.55 -3.18 -2.85
N CYS A 56 -9.60 -2.90 -2.06
CA CYS A 56 -10.37 -3.96 -1.39
C CYS A 56 -11.09 -4.84 -2.42
N ALA A 57 -11.73 -4.22 -3.41
CA ALA A 57 -12.45 -4.92 -4.47
C ALA A 57 -11.51 -5.76 -5.35
N ASP A 58 -10.30 -5.28 -5.61
CA ASP A 58 -9.26 -5.99 -6.34
C ASP A 58 -8.80 -7.24 -5.58
N VAL A 59 -8.57 -7.15 -4.25
CA VAL A 59 -8.26 -8.33 -3.43
C VAL A 59 -9.39 -9.36 -3.51
N ARG A 60 -10.64 -8.92 -3.37
CA ARG A 60 -11.81 -9.81 -3.48
C ARG A 60 -11.91 -10.47 -4.86
N THR A 61 -11.54 -9.75 -5.91
CA THR A 61 -11.48 -10.27 -7.28
C THR A 61 -10.40 -11.33 -7.42
N ALA A 62 -9.21 -11.08 -6.87
CA ALA A 62 -8.12 -12.06 -6.86
C ALA A 62 -8.50 -13.33 -6.09
N ASP A 63 -9.16 -13.22 -4.94
CA ASP A 63 -9.67 -14.37 -4.18
C ASP A 63 -10.65 -15.22 -5.00
N ARG A 64 -11.53 -14.58 -5.80
CA ARG A 64 -12.43 -15.29 -6.70
C ARG A 64 -11.66 -16.04 -7.80
N GLN A 65 -10.66 -15.40 -8.41
CA GLN A 65 -9.82 -16.02 -9.44
C GLN A 65 -9.05 -17.22 -8.88
N ILE A 66 -8.55 -17.13 -7.64
CA ILE A 66 -7.92 -18.23 -6.92
C ILE A 66 -8.91 -19.40 -6.76
N ALA A 67 -10.12 -19.13 -6.26
CA ALA A 67 -11.15 -20.15 -6.07
C ALA A 67 -11.54 -20.83 -7.40
N ASP A 68 -11.73 -20.06 -8.47
CA ASP A 68 -12.05 -20.58 -9.80
C ASP A 68 -10.91 -21.47 -10.33
N LYS A 69 -9.65 -21.07 -10.12
CA LYS A 69 -8.46 -21.85 -10.51
C LYS A 69 -8.30 -23.15 -9.71
N GLU A 70 -8.60 -23.12 -8.41
CA GLU A 70 -8.61 -24.33 -7.55
C GLU A 70 -9.66 -25.34 -8.02
N VAL A 71 -10.84 -24.88 -8.42
CA VAL A 71 -11.88 -25.75 -9.03
C VAL A 71 -11.39 -26.33 -10.36
N GLU A 72 -10.70 -25.55 -11.19
CA GLU A 72 -10.13 -26.04 -12.45
C GLU A 72 -9.10 -27.15 -12.22
N ILE A 73 -8.19 -26.97 -11.27
CA ILE A 73 -7.18 -27.96 -10.88
C ILE A 73 -7.87 -29.25 -10.40
N ALA A 74 -8.81 -29.15 -9.47
CA ALA A 74 -9.55 -30.30 -8.96
C ALA A 74 -10.35 -31.03 -10.06
N ALA A 75 -10.82 -30.32 -11.09
CA ALA A 75 -11.48 -30.92 -12.25
C ALA A 75 -10.49 -31.59 -13.22
N TYR A 76 -9.27 -31.07 -13.35
CA TYR A 76 -8.20 -31.70 -14.12
C TYR A 76 -7.73 -33.00 -13.46
N GLU A 77 -7.41 -32.96 -12.17
CA GLU A 77 -6.93 -34.12 -11.40
C GLU A 77 -7.94 -35.28 -11.40
N ARG A 78 -9.24 -34.98 -11.26
CA ARG A 78 -10.30 -36.01 -11.34
C ARG A 78 -10.41 -36.67 -12.71
N ARG A 79 -10.13 -35.96 -13.80
CA ARG A 79 -10.26 -36.48 -15.17
C ARG A 79 -9.01 -37.20 -15.65
N LYS A 80 -7.84 -36.83 -15.12
CA LYS A 80 -6.52 -37.30 -15.58
C LYS A 80 -5.60 -37.56 -14.37
N PRO A 81 -5.91 -38.56 -13.52
CA PRO A 81 -5.13 -38.82 -12.31
C PRO A 81 -3.67 -39.20 -12.62
N ASP A 82 -3.44 -39.90 -13.73
CA ASP A 82 -2.10 -40.30 -14.19
C ASP A 82 -1.47 -39.32 -15.20
N GLY A 83 -2.07 -38.13 -15.34
CA GLY A 83 -1.70 -37.14 -16.35
C GLY A 83 -2.31 -37.40 -17.73
N GLU A 84 -2.08 -36.46 -18.65
CA GLU A 84 -2.58 -36.55 -20.02
C GLU A 84 -1.48 -37.10 -20.95
N PRO A 85 -1.72 -38.17 -21.75
CA PRO A 85 -0.68 -38.76 -22.60
C PRO A 85 -0.05 -37.79 -23.61
N GLY A 86 -0.75 -36.70 -23.94
CA GLY A 86 -0.26 -35.61 -24.80
C GLY A 86 0.68 -34.62 -24.10
N ASP A 87 0.78 -34.66 -22.77
CA ASP A 87 1.62 -33.74 -21.98
C ASP A 87 3.09 -34.17 -21.95
N ARG A 88 3.41 -35.42 -22.32
CA ARG A 88 4.79 -35.98 -22.32
C ARG A 88 5.81 -35.24 -23.21
N PHE A 89 5.33 -34.42 -24.14
CA PHE A 89 6.16 -33.62 -25.06
C PHE A 89 6.08 -32.12 -24.79
N GLN A 90 5.32 -31.70 -23.78
CA GLN A 90 5.26 -30.30 -23.37
C GLN A 90 6.38 -29.99 -22.37
N ALA A 91 6.83 -28.74 -22.36
CA ALA A 91 7.90 -28.28 -21.45
C ALA A 91 7.53 -28.42 -19.97
N ALA A 92 6.23 -28.36 -19.65
CA ALA A 92 5.68 -28.69 -18.35
C ALA A 92 4.30 -29.36 -18.54
N PRO A 93 3.99 -30.44 -17.81
CA PRO A 93 2.65 -31.03 -17.77
C PRO A 93 1.59 -29.99 -17.42
N LYS A 94 0.36 -30.17 -17.91
CA LYS A 94 -0.71 -29.19 -17.69
C LYS A 94 -0.99 -28.95 -16.20
N GLY A 95 -0.90 -29.99 -15.37
CA GLY A 95 -1.04 -29.86 -13.91
C GLY A 95 -0.03 -28.89 -13.29
N GLU A 96 1.25 -28.97 -13.68
CA GLU A 96 2.30 -28.06 -13.19
C GLU A 96 2.07 -26.61 -13.63
N ARG A 97 1.58 -26.42 -14.87
CA ARG A 97 1.23 -25.10 -15.38
C ARG A 97 0.09 -24.47 -14.58
N LEU A 98 -0.97 -25.24 -14.30
CA LEU A 98 -2.10 -24.78 -13.49
C LEU A 98 -1.66 -24.44 -12.05
N ALA A 99 -0.79 -25.25 -11.46
CA ALA A 99 -0.23 -24.98 -10.13
C ALA A 99 0.62 -23.70 -10.12
N THR A 100 1.40 -23.46 -11.17
CA THR A 100 2.19 -22.23 -11.34
C THR A 100 1.29 -21.01 -11.49
N GLU A 101 0.23 -21.10 -12.29
CA GLU A 101 -0.78 -20.04 -12.44
C GLU A 101 -1.45 -19.73 -11.08
N LEU A 102 -1.83 -20.76 -10.31
CA LEU A 102 -2.41 -20.58 -8.98
C LEU A 102 -1.42 -19.90 -8.02
N ALA A 103 -0.14 -20.27 -8.04
CA ALA A 103 0.89 -19.63 -7.23
C ALA A 103 1.03 -18.14 -7.59
N GLY A 104 1.01 -17.81 -8.89
CA GLY A 104 1.03 -16.42 -9.36
C GLY A 104 -0.18 -15.60 -8.90
N LEU A 105 -1.39 -16.19 -8.92
CA LEU A 105 -2.59 -15.53 -8.41
C LEU A 105 -2.52 -15.26 -6.90
N ARG A 106 -1.98 -16.21 -6.13
CA ARG A 106 -1.79 -16.05 -4.68
C ARG A 106 -0.78 -14.94 -4.35
N GLU A 107 0.31 -14.87 -5.09
CA GLU A 107 1.30 -13.79 -4.92
C GLU A 107 0.69 -12.43 -5.29
N HIS A 108 -0.01 -12.34 -6.42
CA HIS A 108 -0.69 -11.12 -6.83
C HIS A 108 -1.70 -10.64 -5.76
N ARG A 109 -2.46 -11.57 -5.19
CA ARG A 109 -3.38 -11.28 -4.08
C ARG A 109 -2.64 -10.77 -2.84
N ALA A 110 -1.49 -11.35 -2.51
CA ALA A 110 -0.66 -10.91 -1.39
C ALA A 110 -0.12 -9.49 -1.62
N ASP A 111 0.34 -9.16 -2.83
CA ASP A 111 0.81 -7.82 -3.20
C ASP A 111 -0.27 -6.75 -3.05
N LEU A 112 -1.51 -7.05 -3.49
CA LEU A 112 -2.65 -6.15 -3.33
C LEU A 112 -3.00 -5.93 -1.85
N ALA A 113 -3.00 -7.00 -1.06
CA ALA A 113 -3.25 -6.94 0.38
C ALA A 113 -2.16 -6.12 1.10
N GLU A 114 -0.89 -6.31 0.74
CA GLU A 114 0.22 -5.56 1.32
C GLU A 114 0.16 -4.08 0.94
N THR A 115 -0.18 -3.78 -0.32
CA THR A 115 -0.39 -2.39 -0.77
C THR A 115 -1.49 -1.70 0.04
N TYR A 116 -2.63 -2.37 0.23
CA TYR A 116 -3.72 -1.88 1.07
C TYR A 116 -3.28 -1.66 2.52
N ASN A 117 -2.52 -2.59 3.08
CA ASN A 117 -2.05 -2.55 4.46
C ASN A 117 -1.02 -1.44 4.68
N ALA A 118 -0.09 -1.27 3.74
CA ALA A 118 0.89 -0.20 3.75
C ALA A 118 0.20 1.17 3.65
N ASP A 119 -0.79 1.33 2.76
CA ASP A 119 -1.55 2.57 2.64
C ASP A 119 -2.42 2.85 3.86
N SER A 120 -3.00 1.81 4.47
CA SER A 120 -3.73 1.91 5.73
C SER A 120 -2.84 2.35 6.91
N ALA A 121 -1.54 2.05 6.86
CA ALA A 121 -0.59 2.47 7.88
C ALA A 121 -0.12 3.93 7.70
N LYS A 122 -0.28 4.52 6.51
CA LYS A 122 0.12 5.91 6.24
C LYS A 122 -0.86 6.87 6.91
N ALA A 123 -0.39 7.65 7.87
CA ALA A 123 -1.19 8.64 8.59
C ALA A 123 -1.95 9.62 7.67
N SER A 124 -1.35 10.04 6.56
CA SER A 124 -1.98 10.97 5.61
C SER A 124 -3.09 10.34 4.76
N ARG A 125 -3.06 9.03 4.52
CA ARG A 125 -4.09 8.32 3.72
C ARG A 125 -5.16 7.69 4.60
N ASN A 126 -4.78 7.15 5.76
CA ASN A 126 -5.69 6.48 6.68
C ASN A 126 -6.82 7.38 7.19
N VAL A 127 -6.63 8.70 7.24
CA VAL A 127 -7.69 9.66 7.57
C VAL A 127 -8.87 9.60 6.60
N PHE A 128 -8.62 9.22 5.34
CA PHE A 128 -9.63 9.09 4.30
C PHE A 128 -10.22 7.69 4.19
N LYS A 129 -9.72 6.73 4.98
CA LYS A 129 -10.22 5.37 4.93
C LYS A 129 -11.58 5.27 5.62
N PRO A 130 -12.63 4.79 4.93
CA PRO A 130 -13.94 4.55 5.53
C PRO A 130 -13.84 3.56 6.70
N GLY A 131 -14.61 3.80 7.76
CA GLY A 131 -14.68 2.89 8.90
C GLY A 131 -15.36 1.55 8.60
N THR A 132 -16.05 1.43 7.47
CA THR A 132 -16.69 0.19 7.01
C THR A 132 -15.70 -0.77 6.36
N LEU A 133 -14.56 -0.26 5.87
CA LEU A 133 -13.49 -1.06 5.30
C LEU A 133 -12.59 -1.67 6.39
N PRO A 134 -11.98 -2.84 6.12
CA PRO A 134 -11.16 -3.51 7.11
C PRO A 134 -9.95 -2.67 7.55
N LYS A 135 -9.53 -2.83 8.80
CA LYS A 135 -8.31 -2.17 9.28
C LYS A 135 -7.06 -2.68 8.56
N ARG A 136 -7.05 -3.98 8.23
CA ARG A 136 -6.00 -4.71 7.54
C ARG A 136 -6.62 -5.86 6.76
N ILE A 137 -6.07 -6.17 5.60
CA ILE A 137 -6.39 -7.36 4.83
C ILE A 137 -5.44 -8.48 5.27
N GLY A 138 -6.01 -9.59 5.74
CA GLY A 138 -5.31 -10.83 6.08
C GLY A 138 -5.57 -11.91 5.02
N ASP A 139 -5.50 -13.19 5.40
CA ASP A 139 -5.67 -14.31 4.46
C ASP A 139 -7.12 -14.57 4.04
N THR A 140 -8.09 -14.07 4.82
CA THR A 140 -9.51 -14.21 4.52
C THR A 140 -9.98 -13.15 3.53
N THR A 141 -10.99 -13.49 2.71
CA THR A 141 -11.61 -12.53 1.80
C THR A 141 -12.20 -11.33 2.53
N PRO A 142 -11.81 -10.09 2.15
CA PRO A 142 -12.28 -8.89 2.83
C PRO A 142 -13.73 -8.54 2.45
N THR A 143 -14.42 -7.87 3.38
CA THR A 143 -15.71 -7.22 3.12
C THR A 143 -15.48 -5.77 2.69
N CYS A 144 -15.94 -5.41 1.49
CA CYS A 144 -15.69 -4.10 0.87
C CYS A 144 -16.98 -3.29 0.74
N ASN A 145 -17.71 -3.12 1.84
CA ASN A 145 -19.03 -2.48 1.87
C ASN A 145 -18.97 -1.11 2.55
#